data_AF-A0A7X7BBX0-F1
#
_entry.id   AF-A0A7X7BBX0-F1
#
_cell.length_a   1.000
_cell.length_b   1.000
_cell.length_c   1.000
_cell.angle_alpha   90.00
_cell.angle_beta   90.00
_cell.angle_gamma   90.00
#
_symmetry.space_group_name_H-M   'P 1'
#
loop_
_entity.id
_entity.type
_entity.pdbx_description
1 polymer ?
#
loop_
_entity_poly.entity_id
_entity_poly.type
_entity_poly.pdbx_seq_one_letter_code
_entity_poly.pdbx_strand_id
1 'polypeptide(L)'
;MSDLVCDALYAVIREANNPPVDTNRVYLTGLSFGGSAAYTFPFGYPGRFAASLPVAGFTNAHPVPEEHPGNFWLLYNEHEYASEEMQRVLEEVTRAVTERGGEHRSSSFPDKGHNAWDKAWREDAVWDWVFSKTADGKPVAQSTGPAKPVAPQKRFGLFLDDAICTAAKPGRDAGTGPERAADGLEATCYVSAEPVTRGDWWQIEFATPVSGRITVKSGYRDGKSRVKSARVETSSDGTSWTPCGRFLRASGECRFDSRDAVKYLRVVSESQTGEQLVLREVEISN
;
A
#
# COMPACT_ATOMS: atom_id res chain seq x y z
N MET A 1 3.30 -35.63 -9.52
CA MET A 1 4.54 -35.15 -10.18
C MET A 1 4.81 -33.67 -9.91
N SER A 2 3.80 -32.89 -9.51
CA SER A 2 3.94 -31.50 -9.03
C SER A 2 4.82 -31.38 -7.78
N ASP A 3 4.79 -32.32 -6.84
CA ASP A 3 5.51 -32.17 -5.56
C ASP A 3 7.04 -31.98 -5.66
N LEU A 4 7.68 -32.40 -6.76
CA LEU A 4 9.14 -32.42 -6.85
C LEU A 4 9.79 -31.03 -6.90
N VAL A 5 9.13 -30.03 -7.49
CA VAL A 5 9.78 -28.73 -7.77
C VAL A 5 9.91 -27.89 -6.51
N CYS A 6 8.83 -27.72 -5.75
CA CYS A 6 8.87 -26.95 -4.51
C CYS A 6 9.70 -27.68 -3.44
N ASP A 7 9.58 -29.01 -3.34
CA ASP A 7 10.38 -29.74 -2.36
C ASP A 7 11.88 -29.72 -2.69
N ALA A 8 12.27 -29.75 -3.98
CA ALA A 8 13.66 -29.55 -4.38
C ALA A 8 14.16 -28.13 -4.06
N LEU A 9 13.34 -27.10 -4.33
CA LEU A 9 13.65 -25.72 -3.95
C LEU A 9 13.85 -25.59 -2.43
N TYR A 10 12.97 -26.17 -1.63
CA TYR A 10 13.09 -26.19 -0.17
C TYR A 10 14.27 -27.03 0.32
N ALA A 11 14.64 -28.10 -0.37
CA ALA A 11 15.84 -28.87 -0.05
C ALA A 11 17.09 -28.00 -0.19
N VAL A 12 17.23 -27.31 -1.32
CA VAL A 12 18.35 -26.37 -1.56
C VAL A 12 18.37 -25.25 -0.53
N ILE A 13 17.21 -24.67 -0.20
CA ILE A 13 17.11 -23.61 0.81
C ILE A 13 17.52 -24.11 2.21
N ARG A 14 17.07 -25.30 2.61
CA ARG A 14 17.42 -25.88 3.92
C ARG A 14 18.90 -26.25 4.02
N GLU A 15 19.52 -26.63 2.91
CA GLU A 15 20.95 -26.93 2.84
C GLU A 15 21.82 -25.67 2.84
N ALA A 16 21.25 -24.50 2.54
CA ALA A 16 21.94 -23.21 2.64
C ALA A 16 22.23 -22.88 4.12
N ASN A 17 23.38 -23.35 4.60
CA ASN A 17 23.86 -23.09 5.96
C ASN A 17 24.64 -21.77 6.10
N ASN A 18 24.89 -21.05 4.99
CA ASN A 18 25.63 -19.79 5.01
C ASN A 18 25.18 -18.82 3.89
N PRO A 19 24.35 -17.81 4.21
CA PRO A 19 23.69 -17.59 5.50
C PRO A 19 22.57 -18.62 5.76
N PRO A 20 22.25 -18.95 7.02
CA PRO A 20 21.08 -19.78 7.34
C PRO A 20 19.80 -19.08 6.89
N VAL A 21 18.85 -19.85 6.34
CA VAL A 21 17.56 -19.35 5.87
C VAL A 21 16.44 -19.75 6.84
N ASP A 22 15.65 -18.77 7.27
CA ASP A 22 14.40 -19.02 7.99
C ASP A 22 13.32 -19.49 7.01
N THR A 23 12.99 -20.78 7.05
CA THR A 23 12.00 -21.37 6.14
C THR A 23 10.57 -20.92 6.40
N ASN A 24 10.28 -20.28 7.54
CA ASN A 24 8.98 -19.63 7.77
C ASN A 24 8.90 -18.25 7.10
N ARG A 25 9.99 -17.75 6.50
CA ARG A 25 10.09 -16.43 5.87
C ARG A 25 10.64 -16.53 4.45
N VAL A 26 10.13 -17.50 3.70
CA VAL A 26 10.36 -17.62 2.26
C VAL A 26 9.28 -16.83 1.53
N TYR A 27 9.71 -15.89 0.70
CA TYR A 27 8.84 -15.01 -0.08
C TYR A 27 8.98 -15.29 -1.56
N LEU A 28 7.92 -15.08 -2.33
CA LEU A 28 7.93 -15.28 -3.78
C LEU A 28 7.53 -13.98 -4.49
N THR A 29 8.25 -13.59 -5.53
CA THR A 29 7.84 -12.48 -6.40
C THR A 29 8.19 -12.82 -7.85
N GLY A 30 7.49 -12.18 -8.79
CA GLY A 30 7.77 -12.28 -10.20
C GLY A 30 7.01 -11.22 -10.97
N LEU A 31 7.48 -10.94 -12.20
CA LEU A 31 6.86 -9.98 -13.11
C LEU A 31 6.20 -10.68 -14.29
N SER A 32 5.12 -10.11 -14.86
CA SER A 32 4.46 -10.62 -16.06
C SER A 32 4.02 -12.08 -15.91
N PHE A 33 4.46 -12.98 -16.80
CA PHE A 33 4.29 -14.43 -16.65
C PHE A 33 4.83 -14.95 -15.31
N GLY A 34 5.97 -14.42 -14.85
CA GLY A 34 6.50 -14.70 -13.52
C GLY A 34 5.62 -14.16 -12.39
N GLY A 35 4.86 -13.09 -12.64
CA GLY A 35 3.84 -12.59 -11.72
C GLY A 35 2.66 -13.55 -11.62
N SER A 36 2.17 -14.07 -12.75
CA SER A 36 1.16 -15.15 -12.75
C SER A 36 1.68 -16.42 -12.07
N ALA A 37 2.96 -16.75 -12.23
CA ALA A 37 3.60 -17.84 -11.49
C ALA A 37 3.70 -17.54 -9.98
N ALA A 38 3.93 -16.30 -9.58
CA ALA A 38 3.93 -15.88 -8.18
C ALA A 38 2.54 -15.95 -7.52
N TYR A 39 1.46 -16.00 -8.31
CA TYR A 39 0.13 -16.39 -7.83
C TYR A 39 -0.04 -17.90 -7.73
N THR A 40 0.18 -18.58 -8.86
CA THR A 40 -0.26 -19.96 -9.06
C THR A 40 0.67 -20.99 -8.44
N PHE A 41 1.96 -20.70 -8.31
CA PHE A 41 2.91 -21.61 -7.69
C PHE A 41 2.60 -21.81 -6.19
N PRO A 42 2.39 -20.76 -5.36
CA PRO A 42 1.97 -20.93 -3.97
C PRO A 42 0.67 -21.72 -3.80
N PHE A 43 -0.30 -21.60 -4.70
CA PHE A 43 -1.54 -22.38 -4.64
C PHE A 43 -1.31 -23.88 -4.73
N GLY A 44 -0.28 -24.32 -5.48
CA GLY A 44 0.12 -25.72 -5.55
C GLY A 44 0.87 -26.21 -4.30
N TYR A 45 1.33 -25.31 -3.42
CA TYR A 45 2.04 -25.62 -2.19
C TYR A 45 1.57 -24.74 -1.01
N PRO A 46 0.32 -24.89 -0.58
CA PRO A 46 -0.27 -24.04 0.46
C PRO A 46 0.58 -24.03 1.74
N GLY A 47 0.71 -22.86 2.36
CA GLY A 47 1.46 -22.69 3.61
C GLY A 47 2.99 -22.79 3.49
N ARG A 48 3.57 -22.91 2.29
CA ARG A 48 5.04 -22.85 2.12
C ARG A 48 5.55 -21.41 2.11
N PHE A 49 4.88 -20.50 1.40
CA PHE A 49 5.35 -19.12 1.26
C PHE A 49 4.71 -18.21 2.29
N ALA A 50 5.51 -17.36 2.93
CA ALA A 50 5.04 -16.37 3.89
C ALA A 50 4.23 -15.25 3.22
N ALA A 51 4.71 -14.78 2.07
CA ALA A 51 4.02 -13.82 1.23
C ALA A 51 4.44 -13.97 -0.22
N SER A 52 3.54 -13.59 -1.13
CA SER A 52 3.80 -13.54 -2.55
C SER A 52 3.49 -12.15 -3.12
N LEU A 53 4.36 -11.67 -4.01
CA LEU A 53 4.26 -10.37 -4.66
C LEU A 53 4.18 -10.54 -6.19
N PRO A 54 2.99 -10.86 -6.74
CA PRO A 54 2.75 -10.83 -8.18
C PRO A 54 2.83 -9.39 -8.72
N VAL A 55 3.65 -9.17 -9.75
CA VAL A 55 3.75 -7.87 -10.41
C VAL A 55 3.35 -7.98 -11.87
N ALA A 56 2.39 -7.16 -12.31
CA ALA A 56 1.80 -7.23 -13.66
C ALA A 56 1.40 -8.67 -14.06
N GLY A 57 0.92 -9.46 -13.09
CA GLY A 57 0.57 -10.86 -13.26
C GLY A 57 -0.93 -11.10 -13.06
N PHE A 58 -1.41 -12.25 -13.52
CA PHE A 58 -2.82 -12.59 -13.53
C PHE A 58 -3.07 -14.00 -12.98
N THR A 59 -4.18 -14.17 -12.28
CA THR A 59 -4.77 -15.47 -11.91
C THR A 59 -6.29 -15.33 -11.86
N ASN A 60 -7.01 -16.44 -11.89
CA ASN A 60 -8.41 -16.50 -11.52
C ASN A 60 -8.58 -17.14 -10.12
N ALA A 61 -9.81 -17.18 -9.62
CA ALA A 61 -10.13 -17.65 -8.27
C ALA A 61 -10.16 -19.19 -8.14
N HIS A 62 -10.36 -19.91 -9.23
CA HIS A 62 -10.50 -21.38 -9.22
C HIS A 62 -9.33 -22.13 -8.57
N PRO A 63 -8.04 -21.81 -8.81
CA PRO A 63 -6.92 -22.53 -8.22
C PRO A 63 -6.60 -22.12 -6.78
N VAL A 64 -7.27 -21.12 -6.21
CA VAL A 64 -7.01 -20.72 -4.81
C VAL A 64 -7.34 -21.93 -3.91
N PRO A 65 -6.44 -22.38 -3.02
CA PRO A 65 -6.64 -23.59 -2.21
C PRO A 65 -7.55 -23.28 -1.02
N GLU A 66 -8.29 -24.29 -0.54
CA GLU A 66 -9.25 -24.17 0.58
C GLU A 66 -8.59 -23.85 1.92
N GLU A 67 -7.38 -24.36 2.14
CA GLU A 67 -6.61 -24.13 3.36
C GLU A 67 -5.28 -23.46 3.01
N HIS A 68 -4.85 -22.52 3.85
CA HIS A 68 -3.60 -21.76 3.68
C HIS A 68 -3.44 -21.12 2.28
N PRO A 69 -4.44 -20.36 1.79
CA PRO A 69 -4.39 -19.71 0.47
C PRO A 69 -3.18 -18.82 0.27
N GLY A 70 -2.66 -18.22 1.35
CA GLY A 70 -1.45 -17.41 1.36
C GLY A 70 -1.74 -15.93 1.51
N ASN A 71 -0.67 -15.14 1.50
CA ASN A 71 -0.71 -13.68 1.54
C ASN A 71 -0.22 -13.14 0.20
N PHE A 72 -1.01 -12.36 -0.50
CA PHE A 72 -0.68 -11.78 -1.81
C PHE A 72 -0.81 -10.28 -1.80
N TRP A 73 0.11 -9.61 -2.50
CA TRP A 73 -0.05 -8.22 -2.88
C TRP A 73 0.26 -8.04 -4.36
N LEU A 74 -0.79 -7.81 -5.15
CA LEU A 74 -0.70 -7.54 -6.57
C LEU A 74 -0.35 -6.08 -6.82
N LEU A 75 0.69 -5.85 -7.62
CA LEU A 75 1.07 -4.52 -8.11
C LEU A 75 1.01 -4.47 -9.63
N TYR A 76 0.36 -3.47 -10.19
CA TYR A 76 0.11 -3.40 -11.64
C TYR A 76 -0.06 -1.96 -12.15
N ASN A 77 -0.05 -1.79 -13.47
CA ASN A 77 -0.42 -0.53 -14.09
C ASN A 77 -1.91 -0.54 -14.39
N GLU A 78 -2.63 0.48 -13.93
CA GLU A 78 -4.09 0.50 -13.88
C GLU A 78 -4.74 0.29 -15.25
N HIS A 79 -4.20 0.92 -16.29
CA HIS A 79 -4.75 0.84 -17.64
C HIS A 79 -4.74 -0.57 -18.22
N GLU A 80 -3.85 -1.46 -17.77
CA GLU A 80 -3.81 -2.86 -18.20
C GLU A 80 -4.94 -3.68 -17.56
N TYR A 81 -5.52 -3.21 -16.44
CA TYR A 81 -6.53 -3.92 -15.66
C TYR A 81 -7.88 -3.21 -15.67
N ALA A 82 -8.06 -2.18 -16.49
CA ALA A 82 -9.26 -1.33 -16.48
C ALA A 82 -10.53 -1.98 -17.05
N SER A 83 -10.46 -3.17 -17.64
CA SER A 83 -11.65 -3.84 -18.17
C SER A 83 -12.54 -4.39 -17.04
N GLU A 84 -13.86 -4.35 -17.24
CA GLU A 84 -14.81 -4.92 -16.26
C GLU A 84 -14.54 -6.39 -15.96
N GLU A 85 -14.14 -7.16 -16.99
CA GLU A 85 -13.78 -8.56 -16.83
C GLU A 85 -12.58 -8.72 -15.90
N MET A 86 -11.53 -7.93 -16.09
CA MET A 86 -10.34 -8.00 -15.25
C MET A 86 -10.65 -7.60 -13.81
N GLN A 87 -11.45 -6.55 -13.61
CA GLN A 87 -11.88 -6.13 -12.27
C GLN A 87 -12.70 -7.22 -11.57
N ARG A 88 -13.66 -7.85 -12.27
CA ARG A 88 -14.43 -8.98 -11.72
C ARG A 88 -13.52 -10.14 -11.31
N VAL A 89 -12.55 -10.51 -12.15
CA VAL A 89 -11.61 -11.59 -11.81
C VAL A 89 -10.77 -11.24 -10.58
N LEU A 90 -10.29 -10.01 -10.45
CA LEU A 90 -9.56 -9.57 -9.25
C LEU A 90 -10.43 -9.66 -8.00
N GLU A 91 -11.68 -9.19 -8.05
CA GLU A 91 -12.64 -9.28 -6.95
C GLU A 91 -12.91 -10.75 -6.54
N GLU A 92 -13.04 -11.65 -7.51
CA GLU A 92 -13.21 -13.09 -7.26
C GLU A 92 -11.98 -13.69 -6.56
N VAL A 93 -10.77 -13.34 -6.99
CA VAL A 93 -9.52 -13.81 -6.36
C VAL A 93 -9.40 -13.28 -4.94
N THR A 94 -9.63 -11.98 -4.73
CA THR A 94 -9.60 -11.35 -3.41
C THR A 94 -10.60 -12.01 -2.47
N ARG A 95 -11.83 -12.22 -2.92
CA ARG A 95 -12.87 -12.91 -2.15
C ARG A 95 -12.44 -14.33 -1.79
N ALA A 96 -12.01 -15.11 -2.77
CA ALA A 96 -11.61 -16.50 -2.55
C ALA A 96 -10.44 -16.63 -1.55
N VAL A 97 -9.43 -15.76 -1.65
CA VAL A 97 -8.30 -15.77 -0.70
C VAL A 97 -8.76 -15.37 0.70
N THR A 98 -9.55 -14.30 0.82
CA THR A 98 -9.97 -13.74 2.11
C THR A 98 -10.94 -14.66 2.85
N GLU A 99 -11.95 -15.21 2.17
CA GLU A 99 -12.93 -16.14 2.76
C GLU A 99 -12.27 -17.43 3.27
N ARG A 100 -11.11 -17.79 2.72
CA ARG A 100 -10.31 -18.97 3.10
C ARG A 100 -9.19 -18.63 4.09
N GLY A 101 -9.23 -17.45 4.70
CA GLY A 101 -8.34 -17.04 5.78
C GLY A 101 -6.96 -16.55 5.34
N GLY A 102 -6.77 -16.25 4.05
CA GLY A 102 -5.59 -15.54 3.56
C GLY A 102 -5.77 -14.04 3.53
N GLU A 103 -4.76 -13.36 2.98
CA GLU A 103 -4.79 -11.92 2.75
C GLU A 103 -4.49 -11.64 1.28
N HIS A 104 -5.34 -10.87 0.62
CA HIS A 104 -5.10 -10.42 -0.74
C HIS A 104 -5.20 -8.90 -0.80
N ARG A 105 -4.16 -8.28 -1.36
CA ARG A 105 -4.06 -6.85 -1.63
C ARG A 105 -3.88 -6.62 -3.11
N SER A 106 -4.38 -5.50 -3.59
CA SER A 106 -4.14 -5.01 -4.93
C SER A 106 -3.83 -3.51 -4.87
N SER A 107 -2.83 -3.08 -5.62
CA SER A 107 -2.54 -1.64 -5.78
C SER A 107 -2.07 -1.39 -7.20
N SER A 108 -2.52 -0.29 -7.79
CA SER A 108 -2.20 0.06 -9.16
C SER A 108 -1.36 1.34 -9.23
N PHE A 109 -0.66 1.54 -10.34
CA PHE A 109 -0.04 2.81 -10.70
C PHE A 109 -0.83 3.45 -11.86
N PRO A 110 -0.97 4.79 -11.91
CA PRO A 110 -1.70 5.51 -12.97
C PRO A 110 -0.93 5.56 -14.32
N ASP A 111 -0.24 4.47 -14.65
CA ASP A 111 0.60 4.36 -15.83
C ASP A 111 -0.06 3.50 -16.91
N LYS A 112 0.38 3.72 -18.15
CA LYS A 112 0.05 2.88 -19.29
C LYS A 112 1.12 1.81 -19.51
N GLY A 113 0.74 0.74 -20.19
CA GLY A 113 1.64 -0.33 -20.58
C GLY A 113 1.94 -1.30 -19.43
N HIS A 114 2.77 -2.29 -19.71
CA HIS A 114 2.91 -3.49 -18.87
C HIS A 114 3.88 -3.34 -17.68
N ASN A 115 4.82 -2.39 -17.75
CA ASN A 115 5.89 -2.26 -16.76
C ASN A 115 5.42 -1.57 -15.48
N ALA A 116 4.98 -2.36 -14.51
CA ALA A 116 4.74 -1.92 -13.13
C ALA A 116 5.92 -2.19 -12.18
N TRP A 117 6.85 -3.07 -12.58
CA TRP A 117 7.91 -3.60 -11.70
C TRP A 117 8.96 -2.58 -11.30
N ASP A 118 9.26 -1.61 -12.17
CA ASP A 118 10.21 -0.54 -11.84
C ASP A 118 9.75 0.30 -10.65
N LYS A 119 8.43 0.46 -10.48
CA LYS A 119 7.81 1.14 -9.33
C LYS A 119 7.62 0.18 -8.17
N ALA A 120 6.96 -0.95 -8.40
CA ALA A 120 6.61 -1.94 -7.38
C ALA A 120 7.78 -2.29 -6.45
N TRP A 121 8.96 -2.57 -7.00
CA TRP A 121 10.12 -2.97 -6.19
C TRP A 121 10.87 -1.80 -5.54
N ARG A 122 10.52 -0.55 -5.84
CA ARG A 122 11.06 0.67 -5.21
C ARG A 122 10.13 1.25 -4.14
N GLU A 123 9.03 0.55 -3.84
CA GLU A 123 8.12 0.90 -2.78
C GLU A 123 8.57 0.23 -1.49
N ASP A 124 9.00 1.04 -0.51
CA ASP A 124 9.46 0.52 0.79
C ASP A 124 8.30 -0.19 1.53
N ALA A 125 7.08 0.33 1.39
CA ALA A 125 5.87 -0.29 1.93
C ALA A 125 5.67 -1.73 1.41
N VAL A 126 6.04 -2.02 0.17
CA VAL A 126 5.90 -3.38 -0.37
C VAL A 126 6.79 -4.35 0.42
N TRP A 127 8.04 -3.95 0.70
CA TRP A 127 8.98 -4.78 1.43
C TRP A 127 8.66 -4.88 2.92
N ASP A 128 8.24 -3.78 3.53
CA ASP A 128 7.79 -3.76 4.92
C ASP A 128 6.60 -4.72 5.14
N TRP A 129 5.62 -4.75 4.22
CA TRP A 129 4.52 -5.71 4.29
C TRP A 129 4.99 -7.15 4.08
N VAL A 130 5.79 -7.43 3.04
CA VAL A 130 6.32 -8.77 2.76
C VAL A 130 7.06 -9.30 4.00
N PHE A 131 7.94 -8.50 4.58
CA PHE A 131 8.75 -8.92 5.73
C PHE A 131 7.98 -9.02 7.05
N SER A 132 6.76 -8.48 7.12
CA SER A 132 5.86 -8.66 8.26
C SER A 132 5.19 -10.04 8.29
N LYS A 133 5.24 -10.81 7.19
CA LYS A 133 4.57 -12.12 7.08
C LYS A 133 5.47 -13.29 7.42
N THR A 134 4.83 -14.35 7.93
CA THR A 134 5.39 -15.67 8.18
C THR A 134 4.44 -16.74 7.62
N ALA A 135 5.00 -17.86 7.16
CA ALA A 135 4.22 -18.96 6.60
C ALA A 135 3.35 -19.68 7.66
N ASP A 136 3.78 -19.65 8.92
CA ASP A 136 3.07 -20.23 10.07
C ASP A 136 2.11 -19.24 10.76
N GLY A 137 1.95 -18.03 10.21
CA GLY A 137 1.07 -16.98 10.74
C GLY A 137 1.50 -16.37 12.07
N LYS A 138 2.65 -16.76 12.62
CA LYS A 138 3.14 -16.20 13.89
C LYS A 138 3.73 -14.80 13.69
N PRO A 139 3.59 -13.90 14.68
CA PRO A 139 4.24 -12.59 14.60
C PRO A 139 5.74 -12.71 14.39
N VAL A 140 6.30 -11.88 13.50
CA VAL A 140 7.75 -11.80 13.29
C VAL A 140 8.42 -11.32 14.57
N ALA A 141 9.26 -12.17 15.17
CA ALA A 141 10.05 -11.78 16.33
C ALA A 141 10.96 -10.60 15.97
N GLN A 142 11.03 -9.58 16.82
CA GLN A 142 11.93 -8.45 16.61
C GLN A 142 13.38 -8.96 16.57
N SER A 143 14.09 -8.62 15.49
CA SER A 143 15.54 -8.87 15.35
C SER A 143 16.30 -8.26 16.54
N THR A 144 16.92 -9.10 17.37
CA THR A 144 17.76 -8.67 18.52
C THR A 144 19.27 -8.69 18.20
N GLY A 145 19.65 -8.86 16.92
CA GLY A 145 21.05 -8.97 16.49
C GLY A 145 21.71 -7.64 16.09
N PRO A 146 23.06 -7.57 16.06
CA PRO A 146 23.84 -6.39 15.69
C PRO A 146 23.90 -6.18 14.17
N ALA A 147 22.77 -6.34 13.47
CA ALA A 147 22.69 -5.91 12.09
C ALA A 147 22.77 -4.37 12.10
N LYS A 148 23.78 -3.79 11.44
CA LYS A 148 23.77 -2.35 11.16
C LYS A 148 22.46 -2.05 10.46
N PRO A 149 21.56 -1.23 11.03
CA PRO A 149 20.31 -0.92 10.38
C PRO A 149 20.64 -0.10 9.13
N VAL A 150 20.38 -0.63 7.94
CA VAL A 150 19.77 0.23 6.93
C VAL A 150 18.34 0.36 7.41
N ALA A 151 18.12 1.25 8.37
CA ALA A 151 16.89 1.28 9.15
C ALA A 151 15.68 1.39 8.21
N PRO A 152 14.81 0.36 8.12
CA PRO A 152 13.42 0.66 7.82
C PRO A 152 12.93 1.44 9.03
N GLN A 153 12.47 2.68 8.82
CA GLN A 153 11.71 3.34 9.87
C GLN A 153 10.55 2.42 10.22
N LYS A 154 10.32 2.16 11.51
CA LYS A 154 9.13 1.44 11.96
C LYS A 154 7.90 2.21 11.47
N ARG A 155 7.34 1.83 10.33
CA ARG A 155 6.03 2.26 9.86
C ARG A 155 5.03 1.20 10.31
N PHE A 156 4.28 1.51 11.37
CA PHE A 156 3.08 0.75 11.70
C PHE A 156 1.91 1.48 11.04
N GLY A 157 1.17 0.78 10.18
CA GLY A 157 0.06 1.36 9.41
C GLY A 157 0.38 1.53 7.92
N LEU A 158 0.95 0.49 7.31
CA LEU A 158 1.42 0.52 5.92
C LEU A 158 0.36 0.90 4.89
N PHE A 159 -0.91 0.66 5.22
CA PHE A 159 -2.07 1.11 4.49
C PHE A 159 -3.06 1.61 5.53
N LEU A 160 -3.77 2.68 5.20
CA LEU A 160 -4.93 3.09 5.97
C LEU A 160 -6.11 2.23 5.48
N ASP A 161 -6.01 0.93 5.78
CA ASP A 161 -6.97 -0.10 5.34
C ASP A 161 -8.40 0.35 5.70
N ASP A 162 -9.32 0.16 4.76
CA ASP A 162 -10.72 0.56 4.83
C ASP A 162 -10.98 2.07 5.05
N ALA A 163 -9.96 2.94 4.95
CA ALA A 163 -10.16 4.37 5.05
C ALA A 163 -10.90 4.90 3.82
N ILE A 164 -11.88 5.79 4.07
CA ILE A 164 -12.68 6.40 3.01
C ILE A 164 -12.10 7.77 2.72
N CYS A 165 -11.56 7.95 1.52
CA CYS A 165 -11.04 9.23 1.06
C CYS A 165 -12.04 9.92 0.13
N THR A 166 -12.26 11.22 0.34
CA THR A 166 -13.13 12.05 -0.49
C THR A 166 -12.47 13.41 -0.74
N ALA A 167 -12.90 14.10 -1.78
CA ALA A 167 -12.39 15.44 -2.07
C ALA A 167 -13.44 16.29 -2.79
N ALA A 168 -13.36 17.61 -2.58
CA ALA A 168 -14.18 18.60 -3.27
C ALA A 168 -13.93 18.63 -4.78
N LYS A 169 -12.72 18.22 -5.20
CA LYS A 169 -12.34 18.02 -6.60
C LYS A 169 -12.02 16.53 -6.80
N PRO A 170 -12.47 15.91 -7.90
CA PRO A 170 -12.08 14.54 -8.20
C PRO A 170 -10.57 14.47 -8.50
N GLY A 171 -10.04 13.24 -8.52
CA GLY A 171 -8.72 12.95 -9.08
C GLY A 171 -8.64 13.30 -10.57
N ARG A 172 -7.45 13.67 -11.05
CA ARG A 172 -7.19 14.10 -12.43
C ARG A 172 -7.47 13.00 -13.46
N ASP A 173 -7.35 11.75 -13.07
CA ASP A 173 -7.58 10.56 -13.88
C ASP A 173 -8.09 9.40 -13.01
N ALA A 174 -8.38 8.26 -13.65
CA ALA A 174 -8.89 7.05 -12.99
C ALA A 174 -7.96 6.53 -11.88
N GLY A 175 -6.67 6.90 -11.89
CA GLY A 175 -5.66 6.45 -10.95
C GLY A 175 -5.11 7.48 -9.99
N THR A 176 -5.73 8.65 -9.89
CA THR A 176 -5.35 9.73 -8.96
C THR A 176 -6.49 10.11 -8.02
N GLY A 177 -7.39 9.16 -7.76
CA GLY A 177 -8.51 9.34 -6.83
C GLY A 177 -8.05 9.73 -5.41
N PRO A 178 -8.95 10.25 -4.57
CA PRO A 178 -8.61 10.69 -3.22
C PRO A 178 -7.89 9.65 -2.37
N GLU A 179 -8.17 8.37 -2.58
CA GLU A 179 -7.59 7.21 -1.89
C GLU A 179 -6.08 7.08 -2.08
N ARG A 180 -5.52 7.65 -3.15
CA ARG A 180 -4.07 7.57 -3.43
C ARG A 180 -3.19 8.26 -2.40
N ALA A 181 -3.73 9.21 -1.64
CA ALA A 181 -2.98 9.80 -0.54
C ALA A 181 -2.96 8.91 0.72
N ALA A 182 -3.67 7.79 0.71
CA ALA A 182 -3.85 6.86 1.82
C ALA A 182 -3.41 5.42 1.49
N ASP A 183 -2.96 5.15 0.25
CA ASP A 183 -2.52 3.83 -0.22
C ASP A 183 -1.07 3.51 0.14
N GLY A 184 -0.35 4.37 0.87
CA GLY A 184 1.01 4.08 1.36
C GLY A 184 2.07 3.86 0.27
N LEU A 185 1.76 4.10 -1.01
CA LEU A 185 2.72 3.99 -2.11
C LEU A 185 3.35 5.36 -2.41
N GLU A 186 4.67 5.45 -2.39
CA GLU A 186 5.38 6.71 -2.63
C GLU A 186 5.33 7.13 -4.11
N ALA A 187 5.05 6.20 -5.04
CA ALA A 187 4.87 6.51 -6.46
C ALA A 187 3.44 6.92 -6.87
N THR A 188 2.46 6.86 -5.98
CA THR A 188 1.09 7.32 -6.21
C THR A 188 0.85 8.67 -5.52
N CYS A 189 -0.20 9.36 -5.93
CA CYS A 189 -0.68 10.56 -5.25
C CYS A 189 -2.10 10.88 -5.70
N TYR A 190 -2.86 11.52 -4.80
CA TYR A 190 -4.05 12.25 -5.20
C TYR A 190 -3.61 13.55 -5.89
N VAL A 191 -4.16 13.80 -7.07
CA VAL A 191 -3.94 15.02 -7.85
C VAL A 191 -5.29 15.60 -8.22
N SER A 192 -5.62 16.80 -7.74
CA SER A 192 -6.90 17.42 -8.08
C SER A 192 -7.03 17.66 -9.59
N ALA A 193 -8.18 17.27 -10.16
CA ALA A 193 -8.48 17.43 -11.59
C ALA A 193 -8.51 18.90 -12.01
N GLU A 194 -8.96 19.76 -11.11
CA GLU A 194 -8.98 21.21 -11.25
C GLU A 194 -8.19 21.86 -10.11
N PRO A 195 -7.70 23.10 -10.29
CA PRO A 195 -7.14 23.86 -9.19
C PRO A 195 -8.13 23.98 -8.02
N VAL A 196 -7.66 23.69 -6.81
CA VAL A 196 -8.42 23.93 -5.58
C VAL A 196 -8.32 25.39 -5.18
N THR A 197 -9.45 25.97 -4.78
CA THR A 197 -9.60 27.33 -4.29
C THR A 197 -9.92 27.35 -2.80
N ARG A 198 -9.94 28.53 -2.19
CA ARG A 198 -10.18 28.69 -0.75
C ARG A 198 -11.46 27.96 -0.32
N GLY A 199 -11.32 26.98 0.57
CA GLY A 199 -12.43 26.19 1.11
C GLY A 199 -12.61 24.82 0.44
N ASP A 200 -12.05 24.59 -0.75
CA ASP A 200 -11.97 23.25 -1.32
C ASP A 200 -11.09 22.36 -0.44
N TRP A 201 -11.39 21.07 -0.42
CA TRP A 201 -10.76 20.15 0.53
C TRP A 201 -10.51 18.76 -0.06
N TRP A 202 -9.58 18.04 0.56
CA TRP A 202 -9.44 16.59 0.51
C TRP A 202 -9.57 16.05 1.94
N GLN A 203 -10.21 14.90 2.14
CA GLN A 203 -10.49 14.32 3.45
C GLN A 203 -10.28 12.82 3.44
N ILE A 204 -9.83 12.30 4.58
CA ILE A 204 -9.84 10.90 4.94
C ILE A 204 -10.68 10.68 6.19
N GLU A 205 -11.54 9.67 6.12
CA GLU A 205 -12.17 9.03 7.28
C GLU A 205 -11.40 7.74 7.57
N PHE A 206 -10.77 7.66 8.74
CA PHE A 206 -10.09 6.45 9.17
C PHE A 206 -11.13 5.40 9.58
N ALA A 207 -10.99 4.15 9.13
CA ALA A 207 -11.90 3.08 9.52
C ALA A 207 -11.96 2.92 11.04
N THR A 208 -10.78 2.84 11.67
CA THR A 208 -10.59 2.92 13.12
C THR A 208 -9.93 4.26 13.47
N PRO A 209 -10.44 5.02 14.48
CA PRO A 209 -9.79 6.25 14.91
C PRO A 209 -8.31 6.06 15.27
N VAL A 210 -7.49 7.02 14.91
CA VAL A 210 -6.02 6.96 15.04
C VAL A 210 -5.51 8.02 16.00
N SER A 211 -4.35 7.80 16.61
CA SER A 211 -3.67 8.79 17.46
C SER A 211 -2.16 8.69 17.24
N GLY A 212 -1.36 9.47 17.95
CA GLY A 212 0.08 9.51 17.79
C GLY A 212 0.53 10.60 16.81
N ARG A 213 1.68 10.38 16.18
CA ARG A 213 2.28 11.33 15.24
C ARG A 213 1.73 11.10 13.84
N ILE A 214 1.09 12.13 13.28
CA ILE A 214 0.51 12.11 11.94
C ILE A 214 1.33 13.04 11.04
N THR A 215 1.71 12.56 9.86
CA THR A 215 2.39 13.35 8.83
C THR A 215 1.60 13.28 7.52
N VAL A 216 1.19 14.44 7.00
CA VAL A 216 0.61 14.57 5.66
C VAL A 216 1.69 15.07 4.71
N LYS A 217 2.01 14.31 3.67
CA LYS A 217 3.01 14.64 2.65
C LYS A 217 2.32 15.15 1.37
N SER A 218 2.79 16.28 0.87
CA SER A 218 2.33 16.88 -0.39
C SER A 218 3.41 16.89 -1.46
N GLY A 219 2.97 17.05 -2.71
CA GLY A 219 3.83 17.02 -3.89
C GLY A 219 4.23 15.62 -4.32
N TYR A 220 4.79 15.52 -5.52
CA TYR A 220 5.31 14.27 -6.07
C TYR A 220 6.60 13.84 -5.36
N ARG A 221 7.00 12.57 -5.54
CA ARG A 221 8.25 12.01 -4.99
C ARG A 221 9.50 12.81 -5.33
N ASP A 222 9.52 13.46 -6.50
CA ASP A 222 10.64 14.33 -6.94
C ASP A 222 10.64 15.73 -6.28
N GLY A 223 9.69 16.00 -5.38
CA GLY A 223 9.53 17.25 -4.66
C GLY A 223 8.79 18.35 -5.42
N LYS A 224 8.31 18.09 -6.65
CA LYS A 224 7.51 19.05 -7.41
C LYS A 224 6.07 19.13 -6.89
N SER A 225 5.41 20.25 -7.20
CA SER A 225 3.99 20.49 -6.90
C SER A 225 3.61 20.37 -5.41
N ARG A 226 4.56 20.65 -4.51
CA ARG A 226 4.26 20.79 -3.08
C ARG A 226 3.21 21.87 -2.86
N VAL A 227 2.30 21.58 -1.95
CA VAL A 227 1.19 22.47 -1.59
C VAL A 227 1.75 23.76 -0.98
N LYS A 228 1.28 24.91 -1.45
CA LYS A 228 1.78 26.21 -1.00
C LYS A 228 0.86 26.85 0.04
N SER A 229 -0.46 26.62 -0.08
CA SER A 229 -1.47 27.34 0.67
C SER A 229 -2.61 26.42 1.08
N ALA A 230 -2.34 25.52 2.03
CA ALA A 230 -3.37 24.72 2.70
C ALA A 230 -3.04 24.53 4.17
N ARG A 231 -4.06 24.16 4.94
CA ARG A 231 -3.94 23.73 6.33
C ARG A 231 -4.50 22.32 6.52
N VAL A 232 -4.01 21.62 7.52
CA VAL A 232 -4.53 20.32 7.94
C VAL A 232 -5.43 20.53 9.17
N GLU A 233 -6.57 19.87 9.17
CA GLU A 233 -7.53 19.87 10.27
C GLU A 233 -7.92 18.43 10.62
N THR A 234 -8.23 18.17 11.88
CA THR A 234 -8.75 16.88 12.35
C THR A 234 -10.10 17.03 13.03
N SER A 235 -10.84 15.93 13.08
CA SER A 235 -12.11 15.83 13.79
C SER A 235 -12.33 14.42 14.33
N SER A 236 -13.06 14.31 15.43
CA SER A 236 -13.54 13.04 15.99
C SER A 236 -14.98 12.71 15.54
N ASP A 237 -15.75 13.71 15.09
CA ASP A 237 -17.19 13.60 14.80
C ASP A 237 -17.57 14.01 13.36
N GLY A 238 -16.64 14.56 12.59
CA GLY A 238 -16.84 15.04 11.22
C GLY A 238 -17.51 16.42 11.11
N THR A 239 -17.91 17.02 12.23
CA THR A 239 -18.62 18.31 12.28
C THR A 239 -17.79 19.42 12.93
N SER A 240 -17.04 19.09 13.97
CA SER A 240 -16.19 19.99 14.73
C SER A 240 -14.73 19.78 14.33
N TRP A 241 -14.10 20.80 13.76
CA TRP A 241 -12.77 20.70 13.16
C TRP A 241 -11.74 21.54 13.90
N THR A 242 -10.59 20.92 14.19
CA THR A 242 -9.46 21.57 14.86
C THR A 242 -8.29 21.72 13.90
N PRO A 243 -7.76 22.94 13.67
CA PRO A 243 -6.55 23.12 12.89
C PRO A 243 -5.31 22.51 13.57
N CYS A 244 -4.56 21.70 12.84
CA CYS A 244 -3.38 20.99 13.37
C CYS A 244 -2.06 21.53 12.83
N GLY A 245 -2.07 22.19 11.66
CA GLY A 245 -0.86 22.74 11.08
C GLY A 245 -0.98 23.13 9.62
N ARG A 246 0.17 23.47 9.05
CA ARG A 246 0.35 23.88 7.65
C ARG A 246 1.52 23.13 7.03
N PHE A 247 1.55 23.05 5.70
CA PHE A 247 2.65 22.43 4.98
C PHE A 247 3.91 23.30 5.02
N LEU A 248 5.04 22.70 5.37
CA LEU A 248 6.36 23.34 5.28
C LEU A 248 6.80 23.38 3.81
N ARG A 249 7.15 24.57 3.29
CA ARG A 249 7.58 24.72 1.88
C ARG A 249 8.80 23.86 1.52
N ALA A 250 9.71 23.68 2.47
CA ALA A 250 10.99 22.98 2.25
C ALA A 250 10.85 21.46 2.14
N SER A 251 9.86 20.85 2.79
CA SER A 251 9.63 19.40 2.76
C SER A 251 8.35 19.02 2.02
N GLY A 252 7.36 19.91 1.99
CA GLY A 252 6.01 19.58 1.55
C GLY A 252 5.22 18.82 2.61
N GLU A 253 5.65 18.82 3.88
CA GLU A 253 5.04 18.04 4.95
C GLU A 253 4.28 18.92 5.94
N CYS A 254 3.14 18.44 6.42
CA CYS A 254 2.50 18.92 7.64
C CYS A 254 2.53 17.79 8.68
N ARG A 255 3.20 18.03 9.81
CA ARG A 255 3.37 17.03 10.87
C ARG A 255 2.84 17.58 12.20
N PHE A 256 2.11 16.76 12.93
CA PHE A 256 1.60 17.09 14.25
C PHE A 256 1.42 15.82 15.10
N ASP A 257 1.42 15.98 16.43
CA ASP A 257 1.15 14.89 17.37
C ASP A 257 -0.30 15.05 17.89
N SER A 258 -1.11 13.99 17.81
CA SER A 258 -2.46 13.93 18.35
C SER A 258 -2.53 12.96 19.52
N ARG A 259 -2.94 13.46 20.69
CA ARG A 259 -3.24 12.60 21.86
C ARG A 259 -4.66 12.06 21.82
N ASP A 260 -5.57 12.83 21.21
CA ASP A 260 -6.96 12.45 21.04
C ASP A 260 -7.12 11.58 19.79
N ALA A 261 -8.16 10.74 19.82
CA ALA A 261 -8.52 9.89 18.71
C ALA A 261 -9.05 10.73 17.53
N VAL A 262 -8.40 10.60 16.37
CA VAL A 262 -8.73 11.25 15.11
C VAL A 262 -9.52 10.26 14.26
N LYS A 263 -10.80 10.57 14.02
CA LYS A 263 -11.65 9.80 13.10
C LYS A 263 -11.58 10.36 11.68
N TYR A 264 -11.42 11.68 11.55
CA TYR A 264 -11.33 12.39 10.28
C TYR A 264 -10.12 13.30 10.24
N LEU A 265 -9.47 13.37 9.08
CA LEU A 265 -8.44 14.35 8.76
C LEU A 265 -8.77 14.98 7.41
N ARG A 266 -8.60 16.29 7.27
CA ARG A 266 -8.75 16.97 5.99
C ARG A 266 -7.66 17.99 5.72
N VAL A 267 -7.35 18.16 4.45
CA VAL A 267 -6.53 19.25 3.91
C VAL A 267 -7.45 20.27 3.28
N VAL A 268 -7.46 21.50 3.82
CA VAL A 268 -8.31 22.59 3.33
C VAL A 268 -7.46 23.62 2.61
N SER A 269 -7.78 23.87 1.34
CA SER A 269 -7.11 24.89 0.53
C SER A 269 -7.43 26.28 1.05
N GLU A 270 -6.42 27.14 0.99
CA GLU A 270 -6.49 28.56 1.29
C GLU A 270 -6.08 29.42 0.10
N SER A 271 -5.83 28.78 -1.04
CA SER A 271 -5.40 29.45 -2.26
C SER A 271 -6.52 30.35 -2.80
N GLN A 272 -6.23 31.65 -2.93
CA GLN A 272 -7.16 32.61 -3.52
C GLN A 272 -7.19 32.54 -5.05
N THR A 273 -6.07 32.14 -5.66
CA THR A 273 -5.88 32.14 -7.12
C THR A 273 -6.05 30.76 -7.74
N GLY A 274 -6.36 29.74 -6.95
CA GLY A 274 -6.31 28.34 -7.36
C GLY A 274 -4.88 27.78 -7.30
N GLU A 275 -4.73 26.56 -6.81
CA GLU A 275 -3.51 25.76 -6.99
C GLU A 275 -3.86 24.29 -7.20
N GLN A 276 -3.01 23.52 -7.87
CA GLN A 276 -3.22 22.07 -7.97
C GLN A 276 -2.88 21.42 -6.62
N LEU A 277 -3.82 20.67 -6.05
CA LEU A 277 -3.60 19.92 -4.81
C LEU A 277 -2.98 18.57 -5.15
N VAL A 278 -1.75 18.35 -4.69
CA VAL A 278 -1.05 17.07 -4.82
C VAL A 278 -0.75 16.54 -3.43
N LEU A 279 -1.39 15.44 -3.05
CA LEU A 279 -1.21 14.76 -1.76
C LEU A 279 -0.68 13.36 -2.01
N ARG A 280 0.48 13.05 -1.43
CA ARG A 280 1.19 11.81 -1.68
C ARG A 280 0.92 10.76 -0.62
N GLU A 281 0.94 11.13 0.65
CA GLU A 281 0.83 10.12 1.71
C GLU A 281 0.33 10.74 3.02
N VAL A 282 -0.44 9.97 3.77
CA VAL A 282 -0.74 10.20 5.18
C VAL A 282 -0.08 9.08 5.98
N GLU A 283 0.92 9.43 6.78
CA GLU A 283 1.63 8.51 7.66
C GLU A 283 1.17 8.66 9.11
N ILE A 284 1.07 7.53 9.81
CA ILE A 284 0.77 7.48 11.24
C ILE A 284 1.89 6.71 11.92
N SER A 285 2.40 7.25 13.04
CA SER A 285 3.42 6.61 13.86
C SER A 285 3.08 6.75 15.33
N ASN A 286 3.13 5.62 16.05
CA ASN A 286 2.88 5.53 17.49
C ASN A 286 4.18 5.38 18.27
#